data_AF-A0A382H3D7-F1
#
_entry.id   AF-A0A382H3D7-F1
#
_cell.length_a   1.000
_cell.length_b   1.000
_cell.length_c   1.000
_cell.angle_alpha   90.00
_cell.angle_beta   90.00
_cell.angle_gamma   90.00
#
_symmetry.space_group_name_H-M   'P 1'
#
loop_
_entity.id
_entity.type
_entity.pdbx_description
1 polymer ?
#
loop_
_entity_poly.entity_id
_entity_poly.type
_entity_poly.pdbx_seq_one_letter_code
_entity_poly.pdbx_strand_id
1 'polypeptide(L)' 'MGLVRLLEDANRILIFTGAGISTGSGIRDFRGPNGVWRERQPVYFDDFMNSEAARVEYWDQKCQAWPS' A
#
# COMPACT_ATOMS: atom_id res chain seq x y z
N MET A 1 -22.00 21.56 5.32
CA MET A 1 -20.69 22.08 5.79
C MET A 1 -19.61 21.57 4.84
N GLY A 2 -18.70 22.43 4.38
CA GLY A 2 -17.60 22.04 3.49
C GLY A 2 -16.32 21.66 4.26
N LEU A 3 -15.40 20.92 3.61
CA LEU A 3 -14.13 20.48 4.21
C LEU A 3 -13.31 21.65 4.75
N VAL A 4 -13.20 22.75 4.00
CA VAL A 4 -12.45 23.95 4.41
C VAL A 4 -12.95 24.46 5.76
N ARG A 5 -14.27 24.55 5.93
CA ARG A 5 -14.87 25.01 7.18
C ARG A 5 -14.60 24.07 8.35
N LEU A 6 -14.64 22.76 8.10
CA LEU A 6 -14.31 21.75 9.12
C LEU A 6 -12.85 21.84 9.57
N LEU A 7 -11.93 22.22 8.67
CA LEU A 7 -10.52 22.44 9.00
C LEU A 7 -10.33 23.74 9.79
N GLU A 8 -11.03 24.83 9.42
CA GLU A 8 -10.96 26.12 10.12
C GLU A 8 -11.49 26.04 11.56
N ASP A 9 -12.58 25.30 11.78
CA ASP A 9 -13.24 25.23 13.09
C ASP A 9 -12.55 24.22 14.05
N ALA A 10 -11.66 23.37 13.55
CA ALA A 10 -11.05 22.30 14.34
C ALA A 10 -9.86 22.79 15.18
N ASN A 11 -9.94 22.63 16.50
CA ASN A 11 -8.83 22.95 17.42
C ASN A 11 -7.79 21.82 17.56
N ARG A 12 -8.12 20.60 17.12
CA ARG A 12 -7.24 19.42 17.16
C ARG A 12 -7.58 18.52 15.97
N ILE A 13 -6.61 18.32 15.08
CA ILE A 13 -6.79 17.53 13.86
C ILE A 13 -5.92 16.27 13.95
N LEU A 14 -6.54 15.11 13.78
CA LEU A 14 -5.84 13.85 13.52
C LEU A 14 -5.88 13.59 12.00
N ILE A 15 -4.72 13.40 11.41
CA ILE A 15 -4.60 12.98 10.01
C ILE A 15 -4.22 11.50 10.01
N PHE A 16 -5.06 10.69 9.37
CA PHE A 16 -4.78 9.28 9.12
C PHE A 16 -4.60 9.09 7.62
N THR A 17 -3.46 8.55 7.23
CA THR A 17 -3.09 8.36 5.82
C THR A 17 -3.00 6.89 5.47
N GLY A 18 -3.21 6.59 4.19
CA GLY A 18 -2.89 5.29 3.59
C GLY A 18 -1.96 5.47 2.40
N ALA A 19 -1.65 4.38 1.70
CA ALA A 19 -0.74 4.37 0.55
C ALA A 19 -1.11 5.39 -0.55
N GLY A 20 -2.40 5.74 -0.67
CA GLY A 20 -2.89 6.74 -1.63
C GLY A 20 -2.15 8.09 -1.57
N ILE A 21 -1.66 8.51 -0.39
CA ILE A 21 -0.91 9.77 -0.25
C ILE A 21 0.44 9.75 -1.01
N SER A 22 1.02 8.56 -1.23
CA SER A 22 2.32 8.39 -1.89
C SER A 22 2.22 8.14 -3.40
N THR A 23 1.01 7.98 -3.95
CA THR A 23 0.80 7.71 -5.38
C THR A 23 1.33 8.82 -6.28
N GLY A 24 1.20 10.07 -5.87
CA GLY A 24 1.77 11.23 -6.56
C GLY A 24 3.31 11.26 -6.59
N SER A 25 3.97 10.46 -5.74
CA SER A 25 5.42 10.31 -5.69
C SER A 25 5.93 9.09 -6.47
N GLY A 26 5.07 8.44 -7.27
CA GLY A 26 5.42 7.26 -8.06
C GLY A 26 5.33 5.93 -7.30
N ILE A 27 4.97 5.93 -6.01
CA ILE A 27 4.75 4.71 -5.24
C ILE A 27 3.31 4.25 -5.43
N ARG A 28 3.11 3.14 -6.13
CA ARG A 28 1.77 2.57 -6.37
C ARG A 28 1.10 2.20 -5.04
N ASP A 29 -0.21 2.41 -4.96
CA ASP A 29 -1.01 1.93 -3.83
C ASP A 29 -1.28 0.41 -3.96
N PHE A 30 -2.05 -0.13 -3.01
CA PHE A 30 -2.40 -1.54 -3.03
C PHE A 30 -3.64 -1.86 -3.89
N ARG A 31 -4.70 -1.06 -3.76
CA ARG A 31 -6.07 -1.41 -4.22
C ARG A 31 -6.67 -0.46 -5.24
N GLY A 32 -5.98 0.64 -5.57
CA GLY A 32 -6.50 1.66 -6.47
C GLY A 32 -6.53 1.19 -7.93
N PRO A 33 -6.91 2.08 -8.87
CA PRO A 33 -7.01 1.76 -10.28
C PRO A 33 -5.75 1.07 -10.85
N ASN A 34 -4.57 1.52 -10.42
CA ASN A 34 -3.25 1.00 -10.80
C ASN A 34 -2.56 0.27 -9.63
N GLY A 35 -3.32 -0.18 -8.63
CA GLY A 35 -2.79 -0.75 -7.41
C GLY A 35 -2.12 -2.12 -7.62
N VAL A 36 -1.08 -2.40 -6.83
CA VAL A 36 -0.25 -3.59 -7.01
C VAL A 36 -1.02 -4.91 -6.90
N TRP A 37 -2.15 -4.94 -6.18
CA TRP A 37 -2.93 -6.17 -5.98
C TRP A 37 -3.81 -6.56 -7.16
N ARG A 38 -3.89 -5.72 -8.19
CA ARG A 38 -4.51 -6.10 -9.47
C ARG A 38 -3.59 -6.97 -10.32
N GLU A 39 -2.28 -6.91 -10.08
CA GLU A 39 -1.26 -7.68 -10.80
C GLU A 39 -0.82 -8.92 -10.01
N ARG A 40 -0.70 -8.80 -8.68
CA ARG A 40 -0.19 -9.88 -7.82
C ARG A 40 -0.85 -9.90 -6.45
N GLN A 41 -1.19 -11.09 -5.97
CA GLN A 41 -1.72 -11.24 -4.61
C GLN A 41 -0.59 -11.20 -3.58
N PRO A 42 -0.84 -10.65 -2.37
CA PRO A 42 0.14 -10.71 -1.30
C PRO A 42 0.34 -12.17 -0.84
N VAL A 43 1.59 -12.54 -0.58
CA VAL A 43 1.87 -13.75 0.19
C VAL A 43 1.48 -13.48 1.65
N TYR A 44 0.52 -14.23 2.19
CA TYR A 44 0.10 -14.07 3.57
C TYR A 44 1.15 -14.60 4.54
N PHE A 45 1.11 -14.09 5.78
CA PHE A 45 2.09 -14.43 6.80
C PHE A 45 2.17 -15.94 7.05
N ASP A 46 1.02 -16.61 7.18
CA ASP A 46 0.97 -18.04 7.43
C ASP A 46 1.53 -18.86 6.26
N ASP A 47 1.25 -18.45 5.02
CA ASP A 47 1.82 -19.08 3.83
C ASP A 47 3.35 -18.93 3.80
N PHE A 48 3.85 -17.73 4.08
CA PHE A 48 5.28 -17.46 4.15
C PHE A 48 5.99 -18.33 5.20
N MET A 49 5.38 -18.49 6.38
CA MET A 49 5.96 -19.28 7.46
C MET A 49 5.96 -20.78 7.16
N ASN A 50 4.91 -21.28 6.50
CA ASN A 50 4.68 -22.71 6.35
C ASN A 50 5.04 -23.28 4.96
N SER A 51 5.40 -22.44 3.99
CA SER A 51 5.72 -22.88 2.61
C SER A 51 6.99 -22.26 2.07
N GLU A 52 7.94 -23.11 1.65
CA GLU A 52 9.15 -22.66 0.96
C GLU A 52 8.84 -21.97 -0.36
N ALA A 53 7.91 -22.53 -1.15
CA ALA A 53 7.48 -21.92 -2.40
C ALA A 53 6.88 -20.52 -2.19
N ALA A 54 6.12 -20.31 -1.11
CA ALA A 54 5.58 -18.99 -0.77
C ALA A 54 6.68 -17.98 -0.41
N ARG A 55 7.78 -18.43 0.24
CA ARG A 55 8.94 -17.56 0.50
C ARG A 55 9.67 -17.17 -0.79
N VAL A 56 9.82 -18.11 -1.73
CA VAL A 56 10.42 -17.83 -3.04
C VAL A 56 9.58 -16.81 -3.79
N GLU A 57 8.26 -17.02 -3.88
CA GLU A 57 7.30 -16.08 -4.48
C GLU A 57 7.39 -14.68 -3.82
N TYR A 58 7.40 -14.61 -2.49
CA TYR A 58 7.51 -13.34 -1.77
C TYR A 58 8.78 -12.57 -2.17
N TRP A 59 9.93 -13.24 -2.24
CA TRP A 59 11.18 -12.59 -2.60
C TRP A 59 11.25 -12.21 -4.07
N ASP A 60 10.69 -13.01 -4.98
CA ASP A 60 10.57 -12.65 -6.39
C ASP A 60 9.74 -11.36 -6.58
N GLN A 61 8.61 -11.25 -5.87
CA GLN A 61 7.80 -10.03 -5.86
C GLN A 61 8.60 -8.80 -5.38
N LYS A 62 9.54 -8.95 -4.43
CA LYS A 62 10.39 -7.85 -3.96
C LYS A 62 11.47 -7.47 -4.96
N CYS A 63 12.12 -8.43 -5.60
CA CYS A 63 13.11 -8.18 -6.65
C CYS A 63 12.50 -7.37 -7.81
N GLN A 64 11.29 -7.75 -8.25
CA GLN A 64 10.58 -7.02 -9.31
C GLN A 64 10.21 -5.58 -8.92
N ALA A 65 10.03 -5.30 -7.62
CA ALA A 65 9.67 -3.96 -7.15
C ALA A 65 10.87 -2.99 -7.14
N TRP A 66 12.11 -3.51 -7.17
CA TRP A 66 13.35 -2.74 -7.06
C TRP A 66 14.39 -3.26 -8.07
N PRO A 67 14.28 -2.89 -9.35
CA PRO A 67 15.29 -3.26 -10.34
C PRO A 67 16.64 -2.61 -9.98
N SER A 68 17.70 -3.43 -9.93
CA SER A 68 19.10 -3.00 -9.79
C SER A 68 19.62 -2.29 -11.03
#